data_AF-A0A813EBQ0-F1
#
_entry.id   AF-A0A813EBQ0-F1
#
_cell.length_a   1.000
_cell.length_b   1.000
_cell.length_c   1.000
_cell.angle_alpha   90.00
_cell.angle_beta   90.00
_cell.angle_gamma   90.00
#
_symmetry.space_group_name_H-M   'P 1'
#
loop_
_entity.id
_entity.type
_entity.pdbx_description
1 polymer ?
#
loop_
_entity_poly.entity_id
_entity_poly.type
_entity_poly.pdbx_seq_one_letter_code
_entity_poly.pdbx_strand_id
1 'polypeptide(L)'
;MSENEAYGKRAKGGANVGPKTVLADLVLADGSEVALCAAVEAKLVELNDQLSQDPGLLLRAPEDEGFLAILQPRRPQVCKVLVNHNLAGILSSPKNAQTS
;
A
#
# COMPACT_ATOMS: atom_id res chain seq x y z
N MET A 1 3.85 16.09 -24.51
CA MET A 1 4.17 15.00 -23.55
C MET A 1 3.58 15.47 -22.24
N SER A 2 2.39 14.99 -21.88
CA SER A 2 1.65 15.54 -20.74
C SER A 2 1.94 14.68 -19.52
N GLU A 3 2.51 15.31 -18.52
CA GLU A 3 2.87 14.74 -17.22
C GLU A 3 1.64 14.06 -16.60
N ASN A 4 1.80 12.78 -16.28
CA ASN A 4 0.79 12.00 -15.59
C ASN A 4 0.84 12.33 -14.08
N GLU A 5 0.41 13.54 -13.71
CA GLU A 5 0.11 13.89 -12.32
C GLU A 5 -1.15 13.14 -11.87
N ALA A 6 -0.99 11.87 -11.50
CA ALA A 6 -2.03 11.05 -10.91
C ALA A 6 -1.80 10.92 -9.40
N TYR A 7 -1.74 12.05 -8.69
CA TYR A 7 -1.71 12.05 -7.23
C TYR A 7 -3.07 11.58 -6.67
N GLY A 8 -3.15 10.32 -6.25
CA GLY A 8 -4.08 9.79 -5.22
C GLY A 8 -5.60 9.93 -5.39
N LYS A 9 -6.13 10.58 -6.43
CA LYS A 9 -7.54 11.04 -6.43
C LYS A 9 -8.59 9.98 -6.80
N ARG A 10 -8.19 8.84 -7.37
CA ARG A 10 -9.14 7.88 -7.98
C ARG A 10 -9.78 6.88 -7.00
N ALA A 11 -9.41 6.91 -5.72
CA ALA A 11 -9.96 5.99 -4.75
C ALA A 11 -10.57 6.71 -3.53
N LYS A 12 -11.11 7.92 -3.74
CA LYS A 12 -11.95 8.58 -2.73
C LYS A 12 -13.21 7.76 -2.51
N GLY A 13 -13.28 7.09 -1.35
CA GLY A 13 -14.45 6.53 -0.69
C GLY A 13 -15.47 5.81 -1.57
N GLY A 14 -15.49 4.48 -1.52
CA GLY A 14 -16.57 3.66 -2.05
C GLY A 14 -16.25 2.87 -3.32
N ALA A 15 -15.03 2.97 -3.85
CA ALA A 15 -14.56 2.13 -4.94
C ALA A 15 -14.41 0.67 -4.51
N ASN A 16 -14.71 -0.26 -5.42
CA ASN A 16 -14.38 -1.67 -5.21
C ASN A 16 -12.92 -1.89 -5.59
N VAL A 17 -12.19 -2.55 -4.71
CA VAL A 17 -10.80 -2.91 -4.90
C VAL A 17 -10.65 -4.42 -4.94
N GLY A 18 -9.75 -4.89 -5.78
CA GLY A 18 -9.32 -6.29 -5.82
C GLY A 18 -7.91 -6.45 -5.26
N PRO A 19 -7.43 -7.69 -5.09
CA PRO A 19 -6.14 -7.96 -4.46
C PRO A 19 -4.93 -7.26 -5.11
N LYS A 20 -4.98 -7.00 -6.42
CA LYS A 20 -3.92 -6.33 -7.18
C LYS A 20 -4.19 -4.85 -7.44
N THR A 21 -5.26 -4.28 -6.87
CA THR A 21 -5.53 -2.85 -7.01
C THR A 21 -4.49 -2.08 -6.21
N VAL A 22 -3.70 -1.26 -6.89
CA VAL A 22 -2.74 -0.34 -6.26
C VAL A 22 -3.50 0.74 -5.50
N LEU A 23 -3.13 0.93 -4.24
CA LEU A 23 -3.70 1.93 -3.34
C LEU A 23 -2.78 3.15 -3.20
N ALA A 24 -1.47 2.94 -3.18
CA ALA A 24 -0.47 4.00 -3.04
C ALA A 24 0.88 3.56 -3.61
N ASP A 25 1.67 4.53 -4.06
CA ASP A 25 3.08 4.37 -4.39
C ASP A 25 3.92 4.96 -3.25
N LEU A 26 4.86 4.18 -2.73
CA LEU A 26 5.80 4.62 -1.70
C LEU A 26 7.17 4.90 -2.33
N VAL A 27 7.73 6.06 -2.03
CA VAL A 27 9.13 6.37 -2.29
C VAL A 27 9.90 6.17 -1.00
N LEU A 28 10.83 5.21 -1.00
CA LEU A 28 11.67 4.91 0.16
C LEU A 28 12.85 5.89 0.26
N ALA A 29 13.52 5.90 1.42
CA ALA A 29 14.64 6.81 1.67
C ALA A 29 15.84 6.58 0.73
N ASP A 30 15.98 5.37 0.18
CA ASP A 30 17.00 5.04 -0.83
C ASP A 30 16.59 5.42 -2.27
N GLY A 31 15.41 6.03 -2.44
CA GLY A 31 14.83 6.43 -3.72
C GLY A 31 14.12 5.30 -4.47
N SER A 32 14.04 4.09 -3.92
CA SER A 32 13.27 3.01 -4.54
C SER A 32 11.77 3.22 -4.39
N GLU A 33 11.00 2.77 -5.39
CA GLU A 33 9.55 2.89 -5.42
C GLU A 33 8.87 1.53 -5.20
N VAL A 34 7.85 1.51 -4.34
CA VAL A 34 7.08 0.30 -4.02
C VAL A 34 5.58 0.60 -4.12
N ALA A 35 4.87 -0.17 -4.96
CA ALA A 35 3.42 -0.09 -5.06
C ALA A 35 2.75 -0.94 -3.97
N LEU A 36 1.91 -0.32 -3.14
CA LEU A 36 1.09 -1.01 -2.15
C LEU A 36 -0.27 -1.37 -2.74
N CYS A 37 -0.61 -2.65 -2.70
CA CYS A 37 -1.87 -3.18 -3.22
C CYS A 37 -2.86 -3.48 -2.09
N ALA A 38 -4.16 -3.48 -2.41
CA ALA A 38 -5.21 -3.78 -1.44
C ALA A 38 -5.14 -5.20 -0.86
N ALA A 39 -4.54 -6.16 -1.58
CA ALA A 39 -4.36 -7.57 -1.19
C ALA A 39 -5.65 -8.38 -0.94
N VAL A 40 -6.81 -7.74 -0.89
CA VAL A 40 -8.13 -8.36 -0.67
C VAL A 40 -9.18 -7.81 -1.62
N GLU A 41 -10.26 -8.57 -1.81
CA GLU A 41 -11.48 -8.04 -2.46
C GLU A 41 -12.32 -7.28 -1.43
N ALA A 42 -12.45 -5.96 -1.58
CA ALA A 42 -13.09 -5.11 -0.59
C ALA A 42 -13.71 -3.86 -1.21
N LYS A 43 -14.52 -3.16 -0.41
CA LYS A 43 -14.86 -1.76 -0.64
C LYS A 43 -13.83 -0.90 0.08
N LEU A 44 -13.22 0.05 -0.61
CA LEU A 44 -12.36 1.06 0.00
C LEU A 44 -13.24 2.06 0.75
N VAL A 45 -13.09 2.11 2.07
CA VAL A 45 -13.83 3.04 2.93
C VAL A 45 -13.10 4.37 2.99
N GLU A 46 -11.79 4.31 3.25
CA GLU A 46 -10.98 5.49 3.51
C GLU A 46 -9.54 5.29 3.03
N LEU A 47 -8.94 6.37 2.51
CA LEU A 47 -7.50 6.52 2.34
C LEU A 47 -7.03 7.64 3.27
N ASN A 48 -5.87 7.45 3.88
CA ASN A 48 -5.32 8.45 4.77
C ASN A 48 -4.61 9.56 3.99
N ASP A 49 -5.36 10.63 3.69
CA ASP A 49 -4.85 11.80 2.99
C ASP A 49 -3.74 12.53 3.79
N GLN A 50 -3.62 12.32 5.12
CA GLN A 50 -2.57 12.95 5.95
C GLN A 50 -1.17 12.44 5.62
N LEU A 51 -1.04 11.21 5.11
CA LEU A 51 0.26 10.61 4.76
C LEU A 51 0.99 11.39 3.65
N SER A 52 0.25 12.16 2.84
CA SER A 52 0.85 13.07 1.86
C SER A 52 1.65 14.21 2.50
N GLN A 53 1.25 14.63 3.70
CA GLN A 53 1.85 15.74 4.44
C GLN A 53 2.88 15.23 5.46
N ASP A 54 2.61 14.08 6.06
CA ASP A 54 3.48 13.46 7.04
C ASP A 54 3.61 11.94 6.81
N PRO A 55 4.47 11.50 5.86
CA PRO A 55 4.71 10.09 5.61
C PRO A 55 5.26 9.33 6.82
N GLY A 56 5.82 10.04 7.81
CA GLY A 56 6.39 9.44 9.01
C GLY A 56 5.35 8.78 9.92
N LEU A 57 4.06 9.09 9.75
CA LEU A 57 2.97 8.45 10.49
C LEU A 57 2.91 6.94 10.22
N LEU A 58 3.25 6.48 9.00
CA LEU A 58 3.36 5.06 8.66
C LEU A 58 4.31 4.29 9.58
N LEU A 59 5.31 4.98 10.15
CA LEU A 59 6.31 4.37 11.03
C LEU A 59 5.98 4.60 12.51
N ARG A 60 5.49 5.78 12.87
CA ARG A 60 5.29 6.18 14.28
C ARG A 60 3.96 5.70 14.85
N ALA A 61 2.91 5.59 14.03
CA ALA A 61 1.56 5.25 14.49
C ALA A 61 0.79 4.35 13.48
N PRO A 62 1.37 3.21 13.02
CA PRO A 62 0.81 2.42 11.91
C PRO A 62 -0.59 1.85 12.16
N GLU A 63 -0.96 1.61 13.41
CA GLU A 63 -2.27 1.04 13.80
C GLU A 63 -3.32 2.10 14.17
N ASP A 64 -2.93 3.37 14.20
CA ASP A 64 -3.78 4.51 14.56
C ASP A 64 -3.68 5.58 13.47
N GLU A 65 -3.22 6.79 13.76
CA GLU A 65 -3.14 7.92 12.80
C GLU A 65 -2.36 7.63 11.50
N GLY A 66 -1.50 6.62 11.50
CA GLY A 66 -0.67 6.20 10.38
C GLY A 66 -1.26 5.08 9.51
N PHE A 67 -2.54 4.75 9.65
CA PHE A 67 -3.18 3.77 8.74
C PHE A 67 -3.05 4.22 7.28
N LEU A 68 -2.89 3.28 6.34
CA LEU A 68 -2.88 3.61 4.90
C LEU A 68 -4.29 3.71 4.33
N ALA A 69 -5.10 2.68 4.59
CA ALA A 69 -6.43 2.53 4.05
C ALA A 69 -7.31 1.72 4.99
N ILE A 70 -8.60 2.07 5.06
CA ILE A 70 -9.63 1.26 5.70
C ILE A 70 -10.40 0.53 4.60
N LEU A 71 -10.39 -0.80 4.66
CA LEU A 71 -11.06 -1.67 3.71
C LEU A 71 -12.19 -2.43 4.38
N GLN A 72 -13.35 -2.51 3.72
CA GLN A 72 -14.49 -3.33 4.14
C GLN A 72 -14.56 -4.58 3.24
N PRO A 73 -14.18 -5.77 3.76
CA PRO A 73 -14.27 -7.02 3.01
C PRO A 73 -15.71 -7.32 2.57
N ARG A 74 -15.86 -7.82 1.34
CA ARG A 74 -17.19 -8.20 0.80
C ARG A 74 -17.69 -9.56 1.27
N ARG A 75 -16.77 -10.41 1.75
CA ARG A 75 -17.02 -11.74 2.31
C ARG A 75 -16.05 -11.95 3.48
N PRO A 76 -16.33 -12.86 4.43
CA PRO A 76 -15.33 -13.31 5.39
C PRO A 76 -14.11 -13.85 4.63
N GLN A 77 -12.93 -13.29 4.88
CA GLN A 77 -11.68 -13.73 4.24
C GLN A 77 -10.75 -14.25 5.32
N VAL A 78 -10.11 -15.39 5.07
CA VAL A 78 -9.01 -15.87 5.93
C VAL A 78 -7.76 -15.10 5.51
N CYS A 79 -7.62 -13.88 6.02
CA CYS A 79 -6.41 -13.10 5.83
C CYS A 79 -5.34 -13.64 6.78
N LYS A 80 -4.32 -14.32 6.26
CA LYS A 80 -3.07 -14.46 7.01
C LYS A 80 -2.38 -13.11 6.98
N VAL A 81 -2.58 -12.32 8.03
CA VAL A 81 -1.82 -11.09 8.23
C VAL A 81 -0.40 -11.51 8.59
N LEU A 82 0.52 -11.39 7.64
CA LEU A 82 1.94 -11.54 7.89
C LEU A 82 2.46 -10.21 8.43
N VAL A 83 2.32 -9.99 9.74
CA VAL A 83 3.01 -8.88 10.41
C VAL A 83 4.48 -9.28 10.54
N ASN A 84 5.27 -8.95 9.52
CA ASN A 84 6.73 -9.04 9.66
C ASN A 84 7.19 -7.86 10.51
N HIS A 85 7.52 -8.10 11.78
CA HIS A 85 8.17 -7.14 12.67
C HIS A 85 9.59 -6.70 12.21
N ASN A 86 9.96 -6.97 10.96
CA ASN A 86 11.30 -6.70 10.44
C ASN A 86 11.20 -6.15 9.01
N LEU A 87 11.12 -4.82 8.89
CA LEU A 87 11.08 -4.10 7.60
C LEU A 87 12.31 -4.39 6.73
N ALA A 88 13.42 -4.80 7.35
CA ALA A 88 14.68 -5.11 6.67
C ALA A 88 14.62 -6.30 5.71
N GLY A 89 13.61 -7.18 5.82
CA GLY A 89 13.52 -8.42 5.04
C GLY A 89 12.85 -8.30 3.66
N ILE A 90 12.08 -7.24 3.40
CA ILE A 90 11.34 -7.09 2.13
C ILE A 90 12.27 -6.64 0.99
N LEU A 91 13.40 -6.03 1.32
CA LEU A 91 14.40 -5.54 0.34
C LEU A 91 15.43 -6.59 -0.11
N SER A 92 15.32 -7.85 0.34
CA SER A 92 16.24 -8.91 -0.08
C SER A 92 15.49 -10.12 -0.66
N SER A 93 14.95 -9.96 -1.87
CA SER A 93 14.81 -11.11 -2.78
C SER A 93 15.98 -11.07 -3.78
N PRO A 94 16.80 -12.13 -3.87
CA PRO A 94 17.89 -12.16 -4.84
C PRO A 94 17.35 -12.21 -6.27
N LYS A 95 17.98 -11.45 -7.16
CA LYS A 95 17.80 -11.58 -8.62
C LYS A 95 18.11 -13.02 -9.01
N ASN A 96 17.10 -13.79 -9.44
CA ASN A 96 17.35 -15.03 -10.16
C ASN A 96 17.84 -14.66 -11.57
N ALA A 97 19.15 -14.66 -11.76
CA ALA A 97 19.77 -14.74 -13.06
C ALA A 97 19.54 -16.15 -13.60
N GLN A 98 18.63 -16.30 -14.55
CA GLN A 98 18.44 -17.53 -15.30
C GLN A 98 19.34 -17.46 -16.54
N THR A 99 20.57 -17.94 -16.40
CA THR A 99 21.43 -18.30 -17.53
C THR A 99 21.07 -19.70 -17.99
N SER A 100 20.74 -19.85 -19.27
CA SER A 100 20.81 -21.10 -20.02
C SER A 100 21.55 -20.82 -21.32
#